data_AF-A0A3A5KQC1-F1
#
_entry.id   AF-A0A3A5KQC1-F1
#
_cell.length_a   1.000
_cell.length_b   1.000
_cell.length_c   1.000
_cell.angle_alpha   90.00
_cell.angle_beta   90.00
_cell.angle_gamma   90.00
#
_symmetry.space_group_name_H-M   'P 1'
#
loop_
_entity.id
_entity.type
_entity.pdbx_description
1 polymer ?
#
loop_
_entity_poly.entity_id
_entity_poly.type
_entity_poly.pdbx_seq_one_letter_code
_entity_poly.pdbx_strand_id
1 'polypeptide(L)'
;MFAKLSRTGALIAAIGVAGCNDSSMKDFAPEANKPLPDKILADMKAKGMVRTSSVMARIFKEEGKLEIWKAKTNGRYDLVASYDICKWSGKLGPKFTEGDRQAPEGFYTVRPQQMNPRSNYHLSFNIGYPNAYDRANGRTGSNLMVHGACSSSGCYSMTDAQIEQIYAFGRDAFQGGQTEFQIEAFPFRMTPANMARYRNDPNYDFWKMLKVGYDNFEITKVPPKVDVCEKRYVFNQVAPEGTTFDPTGPCPASTQPDSLKSAYNAYQSTYDAAFSGAVKASVPAPKPTIAGIKEASIVSDWSKRRARGERVPINPPSLNSDGTVTETARMGRIDSPAGRKMAALDAEKAAKKKAEEQRLAAIEAAKAAKEAAKAQALAEKEAEKAAAQQPVATATIAQPAEAAPAETQAADAGDGTVTKLKKKLLGMFGG
;
A
#
# COMPACT_ATOMS: atom_id res chain seq x y z
N MET A 1 -33.66 -19.85 -94.36
CA MET A 1 -32.23 -19.73 -94.69
C MET A 1 -31.58 -18.83 -93.66
N PHE A 2 -30.29 -19.06 -93.33
CA PHE A 2 -29.46 -18.28 -92.38
C PHE A 2 -29.95 -18.31 -90.90
N ALA A 3 -29.18 -18.75 -89.90
CA ALA A 3 -27.84 -18.34 -89.39
C ALA A 3 -27.92 -17.12 -88.44
N LYS A 4 -27.19 -17.03 -87.32
CA LYS A 4 -26.13 -17.90 -86.70
C LYS A 4 -25.86 -17.45 -85.25
N LEU A 5 -25.39 -18.37 -84.38
CA LEU A 5 -24.61 -18.12 -83.13
C LEU A 5 -25.31 -17.30 -82.00
N SER A 6 -24.82 -17.24 -80.75
CA SER A 6 -23.60 -17.82 -80.15
C SER A 6 -23.80 -18.34 -78.71
N ARG A 7 -22.78 -19.00 -78.15
CA ARG A 7 -22.74 -19.55 -76.77
C ARG A 7 -21.90 -18.67 -75.82
N THR A 8 -22.50 -18.24 -74.71
CA THR A 8 -21.84 -17.92 -73.43
C THR A 8 -22.93 -17.97 -72.35
N GLY A 9 -22.73 -18.46 -71.13
CA GLY A 9 -21.51 -18.94 -70.48
C GLY A 9 -21.59 -18.64 -68.98
N ALA A 10 -22.66 -19.10 -68.32
CA ALA A 10 -23.00 -18.70 -66.96
C ALA A 10 -22.07 -19.37 -65.92
N LEU A 11 -21.06 -18.63 -65.46
CA LEU A 11 -20.18 -19.07 -64.38
C LEU A 11 -20.90 -18.89 -63.03
N ILE A 12 -21.10 -19.98 -62.29
CA ILE A 12 -21.67 -19.91 -60.93
C ILE A 12 -20.56 -19.45 -59.97
N ALA A 13 -20.58 -18.17 -59.61
CA ALA A 13 -19.68 -17.60 -58.62
C ALA A 13 -20.13 -18.00 -57.20
N ALA A 14 -19.66 -19.14 -56.72
CA ALA A 14 -19.88 -19.59 -55.35
C ALA A 14 -19.08 -18.71 -54.36
N ILE A 15 -19.74 -17.68 -53.79
CA ILE A 15 -19.13 -16.82 -52.77
C ILE A 15 -18.99 -17.60 -51.46
N GLY A 16 -17.79 -18.13 -51.20
CA GLY A 16 -17.46 -18.85 -49.98
C GLY A 16 -17.36 -17.92 -48.76
N VAL A 17 -18.48 -17.73 -48.04
CA VAL A 17 -18.50 -17.01 -46.75
C VAL A 17 -17.99 -17.94 -45.64
N ALA A 18 -16.69 -18.23 -45.66
CA ALA A 18 -16.00 -19.09 -44.70
C ALA A 18 -14.69 -18.43 -44.26
N GLY A 19 -14.78 -17.36 -43.47
CA GLY A 19 -13.63 -16.53 -43.10
C GLY A 19 -13.91 -15.42 -42.08
N CYS A 20 -14.85 -15.61 -41.15
CA CYS A 20 -15.03 -14.67 -40.05
C CYS A 20 -13.81 -14.71 -39.11
N ASN A 21 -13.16 -13.54 -38.94
CA ASN A 21 -11.80 -13.42 -38.41
C ASN A 21 -11.73 -13.43 -36.87
N ASP A 22 -12.15 -14.54 -36.26
CA ASP A 22 -12.23 -14.75 -34.81
C ASP A 22 -10.86 -14.74 -34.09
N SER A 23 -9.76 -14.93 -34.83
CA SER A 23 -8.40 -14.79 -34.29
C SER A 23 -8.05 -13.35 -33.93
N SER A 24 -8.50 -12.37 -34.72
CA SER A 24 -7.96 -11.01 -34.69
C SER A 24 -8.31 -10.17 -33.44
N MET A 25 -9.24 -10.62 -32.58
CA MET A 25 -9.58 -9.93 -31.33
C MET A 25 -9.15 -10.65 -30.05
N LYS A 26 -8.66 -11.90 -30.13
CA LYS A 26 -8.32 -12.72 -28.95
C LYS A 26 -6.91 -12.47 -28.39
N ASP A 27 -5.99 -12.00 -29.24
CA ASP A 27 -4.57 -11.79 -28.88
C ASP A 27 -4.29 -10.47 -28.12
N PHE A 28 -5.29 -9.61 -27.95
CA PHE A 28 -5.10 -8.24 -27.44
C PHE A 28 -4.79 -8.10 -25.95
N ALA A 29 -4.87 -9.21 -25.19
CA ALA A 29 -4.31 -9.43 -23.84
C ALA A 29 -4.48 -10.93 -23.47
N PRO A 30 -3.49 -11.80 -23.70
CA PRO A 30 -3.65 -13.25 -23.50
C PRO A 30 -4.00 -13.63 -22.05
N GLU A 31 -3.38 -12.95 -21.09
CA GLU A 31 -3.62 -13.11 -19.65
C GLU A 31 -5.10 -12.92 -19.26
N ALA A 32 -5.78 -11.97 -19.91
CA ALA A 32 -7.19 -11.67 -19.65
C ALA A 32 -8.13 -12.76 -20.18
N ASN A 33 -7.65 -13.63 -21.07
CA ASN A 33 -8.40 -14.72 -21.72
C ASN A 33 -8.08 -16.10 -21.14
N LYS A 34 -7.17 -16.22 -20.16
CA LYS A 34 -6.87 -17.48 -19.47
C LYS A 34 -8.13 -18.12 -18.83
N PRO A 35 -8.36 -19.43 -18.98
CA PRO A 35 -9.48 -20.12 -18.33
C PRO A 35 -9.24 -20.26 -16.82
N LEU A 36 -10.32 -20.51 -16.06
CA LEU A 36 -10.21 -20.95 -14.67
C LEU A 36 -9.57 -22.36 -14.62
N PRO A 37 -8.67 -22.66 -13.65
CA PRO A 37 -8.06 -23.98 -13.52
C PRO A 37 -9.08 -25.13 -13.35
N ASP A 38 -8.77 -26.31 -13.89
CA ASP A 38 -9.67 -27.47 -13.88
C ASP A 38 -10.16 -27.87 -12.48
N LYS A 39 -9.31 -27.72 -11.45
CA LYS A 39 -9.73 -27.94 -10.06
C LYS A 39 -10.87 -27.00 -9.65
N ILE A 40 -10.80 -25.72 -9.99
CA ILE A 40 -11.85 -24.75 -9.69
C ILE A 40 -13.12 -25.08 -10.49
N LEU A 41 -12.99 -25.49 -11.76
CA LEU A 41 -14.12 -25.93 -12.58
C LEU A 41 -14.80 -27.19 -12.02
N ALA A 42 -14.02 -28.14 -11.47
CA ALA A 42 -14.54 -29.33 -10.80
C ALA A 42 -15.23 -28.99 -9.47
N ASP A 43 -14.61 -28.17 -8.62
CA ASP A 43 -15.18 -27.72 -7.34
C ASP A 43 -16.48 -26.90 -7.58
N MET A 44 -16.54 -26.11 -8.65
CA MET A 44 -17.75 -25.40 -9.10
C MET A 44 -18.86 -26.35 -9.55
N LYS A 45 -18.52 -27.36 -10.39
CA LYS A 45 -19.48 -28.38 -10.84
C LYS A 45 -20.07 -29.15 -9.65
N ALA A 46 -19.25 -29.54 -8.69
CA ALA A 46 -19.69 -30.21 -7.47
C ALA A 46 -20.62 -29.34 -6.59
N LYS A 47 -20.42 -28.02 -6.59
CA LYS A 47 -21.26 -27.05 -5.86
C LYS A 47 -22.50 -26.57 -6.64
N GLY A 48 -22.73 -27.05 -7.87
CA GLY A 48 -23.85 -26.58 -8.71
C GLY A 48 -23.69 -25.11 -9.17
N MET A 49 -22.45 -24.66 -9.39
CA MET A 49 -22.12 -23.33 -9.92
C MET A 49 -21.83 -23.42 -11.42
N VAL A 50 -22.70 -22.84 -12.26
CA VAL A 50 -22.42 -22.73 -13.71
C VAL A 50 -21.27 -21.75 -13.93
N ARG A 51 -20.40 -21.98 -14.92
CA ARG A 51 -19.21 -21.14 -15.17
C ARG A 51 -19.57 -19.65 -15.30
N THR A 52 -20.64 -19.37 -16.02
CA THR A 52 -21.18 -18.04 -16.31
C THR A 52 -22.13 -17.49 -15.23
N SER A 53 -22.40 -18.21 -14.13
CA SER A 53 -23.20 -17.68 -13.00
C SER A 53 -22.64 -16.36 -12.46
N SER A 54 -23.52 -15.48 -11.99
CA SER A 54 -23.16 -14.23 -11.31
C SER A 54 -22.19 -14.45 -10.13
N VAL A 55 -21.30 -13.48 -9.92
CA VAL A 55 -20.31 -13.45 -8.82
C VAL A 55 -20.46 -12.20 -7.96
N MET A 56 -19.81 -12.23 -6.79
CA MET A 56 -19.42 -11.07 -5.98
C MET A 56 -18.06 -11.34 -5.34
N ALA A 57 -17.42 -10.32 -4.80
CA ALA A 57 -16.22 -10.46 -3.97
C ALA A 57 -16.45 -9.96 -2.54
N ARG A 58 -15.75 -10.56 -1.58
CA ARG A 58 -15.65 -10.07 -0.19
C ARG A 58 -14.18 -9.89 0.17
N ILE A 59 -13.83 -8.78 0.79
CA ILE A 59 -12.47 -8.43 1.18
C ILE A 59 -12.42 -8.24 2.69
N PHE A 60 -11.47 -8.89 3.34
CA PHE A 60 -11.26 -8.87 4.78
C PHE A 60 -9.84 -8.40 5.08
N LYS A 61 -9.69 -7.15 5.53
CA LYS A 61 -8.39 -6.49 5.67
C LYS A 61 -7.52 -7.09 6.79
N GLU A 62 -8.08 -7.36 7.97
CA GLU A 62 -7.36 -7.97 9.08
C GLU A 62 -6.87 -9.38 8.75
N GLU A 63 -7.73 -10.21 8.18
CA GLU A 63 -7.41 -11.57 7.75
C GLU A 63 -6.54 -11.63 6.48
N GLY A 64 -6.44 -10.52 5.75
CA GLY A 64 -5.70 -10.44 4.48
C GLY A 64 -6.31 -11.32 3.39
N LYS A 65 -7.64 -11.47 3.33
CA LYS A 65 -8.33 -12.37 2.39
C LYS A 65 -9.22 -11.64 1.38
N LEU A 66 -9.18 -12.09 0.13
CA LEU A 66 -10.19 -11.80 -0.90
C LEU A 66 -10.90 -13.10 -1.25
N GLU A 67 -12.20 -13.14 -1.04
CA GLU A 67 -13.08 -14.28 -1.36
C GLU A 67 -13.91 -13.97 -2.61
N ILE A 68 -14.05 -14.95 -3.49
CA ILE A 68 -15.04 -14.92 -4.57
C ILE A 68 -16.19 -15.85 -4.21
N TRP A 69 -17.39 -15.28 -4.25
CA TRP A 69 -18.65 -15.97 -4.01
C TRP A 69 -19.43 -16.03 -5.33
N LYS A 70 -20.05 -17.16 -5.63
CA LYS A 70 -20.70 -17.40 -6.93
C LYS A 70 -22.08 -18.01 -6.76
N ALA A 71 -23.03 -17.57 -7.58
CA ALA A 71 -24.41 -18.06 -7.54
C ALA A 71 -24.51 -19.53 -7.97
N LYS A 72 -25.12 -20.35 -7.12
CA LYS A 72 -25.54 -21.72 -7.43
C LYS A 72 -26.86 -21.71 -8.19
N THR A 73 -27.23 -22.86 -8.78
CA THR A 73 -28.51 -23.04 -9.50
C THR A 73 -29.78 -22.72 -8.67
N ASN A 74 -29.69 -22.68 -7.33
CA ASN A 74 -30.79 -22.28 -6.45
C ASN A 74 -30.83 -20.77 -6.12
N GLY A 75 -30.09 -19.94 -6.86
CA GLY A 75 -30.05 -18.48 -6.69
C GLY A 75 -29.22 -17.98 -5.49
N ARG A 76 -28.81 -18.87 -4.57
CA ARG A 76 -27.94 -18.51 -3.44
C ARG A 76 -26.47 -18.64 -3.79
N TYR A 77 -25.68 -17.72 -3.26
CA TYR A 77 -24.24 -17.63 -3.42
C TYR A 77 -23.52 -18.53 -2.42
N ASP A 78 -22.38 -19.04 -2.83
CA ASP A 78 -21.52 -19.88 -2.00
C ASP A 78 -20.04 -19.61 -2.37
N LEU A 79 -19.13 -19.91 -1.44
CA LEU A 79 -17.72 -19.59 -1.59
C LEU A 79 -17.10 -20.50 -2.67
N VAL A 80 -16.65 -19.91 -3.78
CA VAL A 80 -15.98 -20.66 -4.85
C VAL A 80 -14.45 -20.66 -4.67
N ALA A 81 -13.86 -19.54 -4.26
CA ALA A 81 -12.42 -19.41 -4.04
C ALA A 81 -12.09 -18.39 -2.95
N SER A 82 -10.95 -18.56 -2.28
CA SER A 82 -10.39 -17.61 -1.30
C SER A 82 -8.90 -17.44 -1.55
N TYR A 83 -8.44 -16.19 -1.51
CA TYR A 83 -7.09 -15.78 -1.91
C TYR A 83 -6.45 -14.90 -0.83
N ASP A 84 -5.17 -15.12 -0.56
CA ASP A 84 -4.35 -14.24 0.27
C ASP A 84 -4.00 -12.96 -0.48
N ILE A 85 -4.33 -11.81 0.10
CA ILE A 85 -3.99 -10.49 -0.41
C ILE A 85 -2.52 -10.22 -0.12
N CYS A 86 -1.69 -10.23 -1.17
CA CYS A 86 -0.26 -9.90 -1.12
C CYS A 86 0.02 -8.64 -0.31
N LYS A 87 -0.70 -7.54 -0.61
CA LYS A 87 -0.61 -6.29 0.15
C LYS A 87 -1.81 -5.38 -0.09
N TRP A 88 -2.37 -4.84 0.98
CA TRP A 88 -3.21 -3.63 0.97
C TRP A 88 -2.51 -2.50 1.73
N SER A 89 -3.00 -1.25 1.62
CA SER A 89 -2.32 -0.07 2.18
C SER A 89 -3.13 0.65 3.27
N GLY A 90 -2.41 1.29 4.20
CA GLY A 90 -2.99 2.02 5.32
C GLY A 90 -3.18 1.13 6.56
N LYS A 91 -4.26 1.39 7.30
CA LYS A 91 -4.68 0.71 8.53
C LYS A 91 -6.09 0.09 8.37
N LEU A 92 -6.63 -0.51 9.43
CA LEU A 92 -8.07 -0.79 9.46
C LEU A 92 -8.88 0.52 9.57
N GLY A 93 -10.09 0.52 9.04
CA GLY A 93 -10.93 1.70 8.87
C GLY A 93 -10.95 2.22 7.41
N PRO A 94 -11.87 3.14 7.10
CA PRO A 94 -12.17 3.57 5.74
C PRO A 94 -11.16 4.58 5.19
N LYS A 95 -11.15 4.72 3.86
CA LYS A 95 -10.48 5.81 3.14
C LYS A 95 -11.22 7.13 3.37
N PHE A 96 -10.50 8.25 3.37
CA PHE A 96 -11.10 9.59 3.49
C PHE A 96 -10.69 10.55 2.37
N THR A 97 -9.44 10.54 1.90
CA THR A 97 -8.95 11.57 0.96
C THR A 97 -7.88 11.07 -0.01
N GLU A 98 -7.68 11.75 -1.14
CA GLU A 98 -6.59 11.41 -2.06
C GLU A 98 -5.22 11.54 -1.37
N GLY A 99 -4.32 10.61 -1.62
CA GLY A 99 -2.99 10.54 -1.00
C GLY A 99 -2.92 9.94 0.41
N ASP A 100 -4.04 9.68 1.10
CA ASP A 100 -4.05 9.07 2.45
C ASP A 100 -3.52 7.62 2.52
N ARG A 101 -3.31 7.00 1.35
CA ARG A 101 -2.87 5.60 1.15
C ARG A 101 -3.76 4.55 1.81
N GLN A 102 -4.99 4.90 2.15
CA GLN A 102 -5.90 4.02 2.86
C GLN A 102 -6.71 3.17 1.87
N ALA A 103 -6.61 1.85 1.98
CA ALA A 103 -7.50 0.94 1.27
C ALA A 103 -8.93 1.04 1.85
N PRO A 104 -9.96 1.26 1.01
CA PRO A 104 -11.30 1.62 1.46
C PRO A 104 -12.10 0.43 1.99
N GLU A 105 -13.08 0.73 2.83
CA GLU A 105 -14.06 -0.19 3.40
C GLU A 105 -15.46 0.34 3.05
N GLY A 106 -16.40 -0.55 2.74
CA GLY A 106 -17.69 -0.19 2.14
C GLY A 106 -18.20 -1.20 1.11
N PHE A 107 -19.29 -0.84 0.45
CA PHE A 107 -19.93 -1.63 -0.60
C PHE A 107 -19.67 -0.99 -1.97
N TYR A 108 -19.03 -1.72 -2.86
CA TYR A 108 -18.52 -1.24 -4.14
C TYR A 108 -19.04 -2.09 -5.30
N THR A 109 -18.87 -1.62 -6.54
CA THR A 109 -19.53 -2.18 -7.72
C THR A 109 -18.60 -2.12 -8.93
N VAL A 110 -18.37 -3.27 -9.56
CA VAL A 110 -17.55 -3.42 -10.77
C VAL A 110 -18.42 -3.74 -11.96
N ARG A 111 -18.33 -2.89 -12.99
CA ARG A 111 -18.94 -3.08 -14.33
C ARG A 111 -17.88 -3.53 -15.35
N PRO A 112 -18.25 -4.10 -16.51
CA PRO A 112 -17.31 -4.53 -17.54
C PRO A 112 -16.25 -3.47 -17.93
N GLN A 113 -16.63 -2.20 -17.97
CA GLN A 113 -15.74 -1.08 -18.32
C GLN A 113 -14.67 -0.76 -17.25
N GLN A 114 -14.83 -1.28 -16.03
CA GLN A 114 -13.84 -1.16 -14.96
C GLN A 114 -12.77 -2.27 -15.01
N MET A 115 -12.95 -3.30 -15.83
CA MET A 115 -11.97 -4.36 -16.06
C MET A 115 -10.86 -3.86 -16.99
N ASN A 116 -9.62 -3.90 -16.52
CA ASN A 116 -8.45 -3.45 -17.27
C ASN A 116 -7.52 -4.63 -17.60
N PRO A 117 -7.58 -5.17 -18.84
CA PRO A 117 -6.70 -6.25 -19.28
C PRO A 117 -5.26 -5.79 -19.58
N ARG A 118 -5.01 -4.47 -19.66
CA ARG A 118 -3.71 -3.85 -19.99
C ARG A 118 -3.16 -3.05 -18.79
N SER A 119 -3.24 -3.67 -17.62
CA SER A 119 -2.72 -3.12 -16.37
C SER A 119 -1.19 -3.16 -16.35
N ASN A 120 -0.56 -2.06 -15.94
CA ASN A 120 0.88 -2.00 -15.63
C ASN A 120 1.28 -2.85 -14.40
N TYR A 121 0.31 -3.49 -13.74
CA TYR A 121 0.47 -4.33 -12.56
C TYR A 121 -0.15 -5.73 -12.74
N HIS A 122 -0.05 -6.29 -13.95
CA HIS A 122 -0.58 -7.61 -14.37
C HIS A 122 -2.08 -7.81 -14.08
N LEU A 123 -2.91 -7.47 -15.07
CA LEU A 123 -4.38 -7.31 -14.94
C LEU A 123 -4.80 -6.33 -13.83
N SER A 124 -6.02 -5.81 -13.91
CA SER A 124 -6.68 -5.11 -12.79
C SER A 124 -8.16 -4.90 -13.03
N PHE A 125 -8.89 -4.51 -11.99
CA PHE A 125 -10.16 -3.79 -12.14
C PHE A 125 -10.32 -2.72 -11.07
N ASN A 126 -10.97 -1.61 -11.42
CA ASN A 126 -11.30 -0.54 -10.48
C ASN A 126 -12.54 -0.95 -9.67
N ILE A 127 -12.47 -0.91 -8.34
CA ILE A 127 -13.59 -1.36 -7.49
C ILE A 127 -14.82 -0.45 -7.57
N GLY A 128 -14.66 0.81 -7.99
CA GLY A 128 -15.75 1.81 -8.02
C GLY A 128 -15.77 2.78 -6.82
N TYR A 129 -14.65 2.95 -6.12
CA TYR A 129 -14.47 4.05 -5.15
C TYR A 129 -14.23 5.39 -5.87
N PRO A 130 -14.78 6.53 -5.39
CA PRO A 130 -15.69 6.66 -4.25
C PRO A 130 -17.13 6.33 -4.64
N ASN A 131 -17.82 5.53 -3.81
CA ASN A 131 -19.22 5.17 -4.05
C ASN A 131 -20.18 6.32 -3.65
N ALA A 132 -21.49 6.07 -3.65
CA ALA A 132 -22.49 7.07 -3.26
C ALA A 132 -22.34 7.55 -1.79
N TYR A 133 -22.05 6.63 -0.87
CA TYR A 133 -21.82 6.92 0.56
C TYR A 133 -20.54 7.72 0.75
N ASP A 134 -19.46 7.36 0.04
CA ASP A 134 -18.18 8.05 0.12
C ASP A 134 -18.32 9.52 -0.33
N ARG A 135 -18.97 9.75 -1.47
CA ARG A 135 -19.22 11.11 -2.00
C ARG A 135 -20.13 11.92 -1.08
N ALA A 136 -21.19 11.33 -0.53
CA ALA A 136 -22.09 12.00 0.43
C ALA A 136 -21.40 12.40 1.74
N ASN A 137 -20.36 11.67 2.14
CA ASN A 137 -19.49 11.96 3.28
C ASN A 137 -18.25 12.81 2.89
N GLY A 138 -18.22 13.40 1.69
CA GLY A 138 -17.14 14.28 1.23
C GLY A 138 -15.79 13.58 1.02
N ARG A 139 -15.76 12.25 0.97
CA ARG A 139 -14.52 11.48 0.80
C ARG A 139 -14.01 11.59 -0.64
N THR A 140 -12.70 11.71 -0.80
CA THR A 140 -12.06 11.89 -2.11
C THR A 140 -11.07 10.78 -2.45
N GLY A 141 -10.67 10.73 -3.72
CA GLY A 141 -9.65 9.85 -4.27
C GLY A 141 -10.11 9.09 -5.50
N SER A 142 -9.20 8.35 -6.13
CA SER A 142 -9.46 7.66 -7.40
C SER A 142 -8.63 6.39 -7.56
N ASN A 143 -9.01 5.54 -8.53
CA ASN A 143 -8.22 4.39 -8.99
C ASN A 143 -7.87 3.37 -7.88
N LEU A 144 -8.84 3.04 -7.04
CA LEU A 144 -8.71 1.94 -6.07
C LEU A 144 -8.96 0.62 -6.83
N MET A 145 -7.89 -0.13 -7.05
CA MET A 145 -7.92 -1.34 -7.87
C MET A 145 -7.84 -2.62 -7.03
N VAL A 146 -8.27 -3.74 -7.62
CA VAL A 146 -7.66 -5.06 -7.35
C VAL A 146 -6.74 -5.40 -8.53
N HIS A 147 -5.52 -5.87 -8.28
CA HIS A 147 -4.51 -6.12 -9.32
C HIS A 147 -3.40 -7.10 -8.89
N GLY A 148 -2.53 -7.52 -9.82
CA GLY A 148 -1.35 -8.36 -9.54
C GLY A 148 -0.13 -7.58 -9.04
N ALA A 149 1.07 -8.07 -9.38
CA ALA A 149 2.38 -7.50 -9.06
C ALA A 149 2.71 -7.31 -7.57
N CYS A 150 1.92 -7.89 -6.65
CA CYS A 150 2.19 -7.99 -5.20
C CYS A 150 2.62 -6.69 -4.48
N SER A 151 2.21 -5.52 -5.00
CA SER A 151 2.66 -4.21 -4.52
C SER A 151 1.49 -3.23 -4.46
N SER A 152 1.36 -2.46 -3.38
CA SER A 152 0.24 -1.53 -3.18
C SER A 152 0.69 -0.18 -2.62
N SER A 153 -0.06 0.87 -3.01
CA SER A 153 -0.04 2.22 -2.41
C SER A 153 -1.45 2.80 -2.24
N GLY A 154 -2.46 1.93 -2.12
CA GLY A 154 -3.88 2.25 -1.91
C GLY A 154 -4.81 1.09 -2.29
N CYS A 155 -4.39 0.30 -3.28
CA CYS A 155 -5.12 -0.83 -3.86
C CYS A 155 -5.05 -2.12 -3.03
N TYR A 156 -5.84 -3.12 -3.45
CA TYR A 156 -5.70 -4.52 -3.03
C TYR A 156 -4.82 -5.27 -4.05
N SER A 157 -3.56 -5.53 -3.70
CA SER A 157 -2.63 -6.25 -4.58
C SER A 157 -2.56 -7.73 -4.24
N MET A 158 -2.55 -8.55 -5.28
CA MET A 158 -2.55 -10.01 -5.30
C MET A 158 -1.26 -10.51 -5.98
N THR A 159 -1.04 -11.82 -6.04
CA THR A 159 -0.08 -12.41 -7.00
C THR A 159 -0.71 -12.52 -8.39
N ASP A 160 0.13 -12.64 -9.41
CA ASP A 160 -0.28 -12.67 -10.82
C ASP A 160 -1.21 -13.86 -11.11
N ALA A 161 -0.87 -15.05 -10.61
CA ALA A 161 -1.70 -16.25 -10.71
C ALA A 161 -3.03 -16.18 -9.94
N GLN A 162 -3.15 -15.31 -8.92
CA GLN A 162 -4.42 -15.06 -8.22
C GLN A 162 -5.30 -14.09 -9.01
N ILE A 163 -4.75 -12.96 -9.46
CA ILE A 163 -5.54 -11.95 -10.20
C ILE A 163 -6.04 -12.50 -11.54
N GLU A 164 -5.29 -13.38 -12.21
CA GLU A 164 -5.79 -14.11 -13.40
C GLU A 164 -7.10 -14.84 -13.13
N GLN A 165 -7.20 -15.58 -12.01
CA GLN A 165 -8.40 -16.32 -11.64
C GLN A 165 -9.54 -15.40 -11.22
N ILE A 166 -9.24 -14.37 -10.42
CA ILE A 166 -10.22 -13.35 -9.98
C ILE A 166 -10.79 -12.59 -11.20
N TYR A 167 -9.93 -12.21 -12.14
CA TYR A 167 -10.31 -11.55 -13.39
C TYR A 167 -11.15 -12.48 -14.27
N ALA A 168 -10.76 -13.76 -14.38
CA ALA A 168 -11.53 -14.78 -15.09
C ALA A 168 -12.92 -14.99 -14.49
N PHE A 169 -13.08 -14.98 -13.16
CA PHE A 169 -14.40 -15.05 -12.52
C PHE A 169 -15.31 -13.86 -12.90
N GLY A 170 -14.77 -12.63 -12.89
CA GLY A 170 -15.52 -11.44 -13.30
C GLY A 170 -15.87 -11.46 -14.80
N ARG A 171 -14.89 -11.79 -15.65
CA ARG A 171 -15.07 -11.96 -17.10
C ARG A 171 -16.15 -13.00 -17.42
N ASP A 172 -16.07 -14.19 -16.86
CA ASP A 172 -16.99 -15.29 -17.17
C ASP A 172 -18.42 -14.98 -16.70
N ALA A 173 -18.59 -14.23 -15.61
CA ALA A 173 -19.89 -13.77 -15.14
C ALA A 173 -20.48 -12.66 -16.03
N PHE A 174 -19.64 -11.72 -16.51
CA PHE A 174 -20.05 -10.72 -17.50
C PHE A 174 -20.41 -11.35 -18.85
N GLN A 175 -19.68 -12.39 -19.29
CA GLN A 175 -20.07 -13.22 -20.44
C GLN A 175 -21.38 -13.98 -20.20
N GLY A 176 -21.75 -14.22 -18.94
CA GLY A 176 -23.05 -14.75 -18.53
C GLY A 176 -24.20 -13.75 -18.46
N GLY A 177 -23.96 -12.48 -18.81
CA GLY A 177 -24.98 -11.42 -18.75
C GLY A 177 -25.12 -10.74 -17.39
N GLN A 178 -24.24 -10.99 -16.42
CA GLN A 178 -24.15 -10.12 -15.24
C GLN A 178 -23.74 -8.71 -15.71
N THR A 179 -24.47 -7.68 -15.30
CA THR A 179 -24.19 -6.28 -15.69
C THR A 179 -23.18 -5.60 -14.77
N GLU A 180 -23.15 -6.01 -13.50
CA GLU A 180 -22.19 -5.57 -12.48
C GLU A 180 -22.06 -6.60 -11.36
N PHE A 181 -20.89 -6.69 -10.72
CA PHE A 181 -20.69 -7.46 -9.50
C PHE A 181 -20.32 -6.58 -8.30
N GLN A 182 -20.80 -6.97 -7.13
CA GLN A 182 -20.56 -6.26 -5.87
C GLN A 182 -19.22 -6.67 -5.25
N ILE A 183 -18.56 -5.73 -4.58
CA ILE A 183 -17.39 -5.96 -3.72
C ILE A 183 -17.71 -5.40 -2.34
N GLU A 184 -17.79 -6.28 -1.34
CA GLU A 184 -17.92 -5.88 0.05
C GLU A 184 -16.53 -5.83 0.71
N ALA A 185 -16.06 -4.66 1.12
CA ALA A 185 -14.76 -4.48 1.76
C ALA A 185 -14.92 -4.16 3.26
N PHE A 186 -14.46 -5.08 4.11
CA PHE A 186 -14.62 -5.04 5.56
C PHE A 186 -13.27 -4.92 6.29
N PRO A 187 -13.25 -4.33 7.50
CA PRO A 187 -12.04 -4.28 8.33
C PRO A 187 -11.57 -5.68 8.73
N PHE A 188 -12.52 -6.58 9.03
CA PHE A 188 -12.33 -7.94 9.52
C PHE A 188 -13.60 -8.76 9.25
N ARG A 189 -13.59 -10.08 9.44
CA ARG A 189 -14.84 -10.87 9.49
C ARG A 189 -15.66 -10.38 10.68
N MET A 190 -16.91 -9.94 10.44
CA MET A 190 -17.70 -9.15 11.40
C MET A 190 -18.38 -10.00 12.49
N THR A 191 -17.62 -10.96 13.04
CA THR A 191 -18.03 -11.86 14.11
C THR A 191 -18.31 -11.10 15.42
N PRO A 192 -19.10 -11.69 16.35
CA PRO A 192 -19.29 -11.11 17.69
C PRO A 192 -17.97 -10.85 18.41
N ALA A 193 -16.98 -11.73 18.24
CA ALA A 193 -15.66 -11.59 18.86
C ALA A 193 -14.87 -10.39 18.31
N ASN A 194 -14.81 -10.21 16.98
CA ASN A 194 -14.12 -9.06 16.40
C ASN A 194 -14.85 -7.75 16.72
N MET A 195 -16.19 -7.70 16.59
CA MET A 195 -16.95 -6.50 16.97
C MET A 195 -16.77 -6.16 18.46
N ALA A 196 -16.74 -7.15 19.36
CA ALA A 196 -16.49 -6.94 20.79
C ALA A 196 -15.06 -6.49 21.12
N ARG A 197 -14.07 -6.92 20.32
CA ARG A 197 -12.64 -6.52 20.42
C ARG A 197 -12.41 -5.08 19.95
N TYR A 198 -13.15 -4.63 18.93
CA TYR A 198 -13.05 -3.28 18.36
C TYR A 198 -14.11 -2.28 18.87
N ARG A 199 -14.88 -2.63 19.91
CA ARG A 199 -16.04 -1.86 20.40
C ARG A 199 -15.79 -0.40 20.84
N ASN A 200 -14.53 -0.05 21.10
CA ASN A 200 -14.11 1.29 21.53
C ASN A 200 -13.35 2.06 20.41
N ASP A 201 -13.31 1.56 19.18
CA ASP A 201 -12.57 2.18 18.08
C ASP A 201 -13.30 3.40 17.51
N PRO A 202 -12.61 4.49 17.10
CA PRO A 202 -13.25 5.64 16.44
C PRO A 202 -14.03 5.31 15.15
N ASN A 203 -13.78 4.15 14.52
CA ASN A 203 -14.49 3.69 13.33
C ASN A 203 -15.68 2.75 13.65
N TYR A 204 -15.95 2.45 14.94
CA TYR A 204 -16.91 1.41 15.33
C TYR A 204 -18.36 1.68 14.88
N ASP A 205 -18.81 2.93 14.85
CA ASP A 205 -20.14 3.28 14.31
C ASP A 205 -20.26 3.02 12.80
N PHE A 206 -19.19 3.32 12.06
CA PHE A 206 -19.11 3.00 10.63
C PHE A 206 -19.10 1.47 10.41
N TRP A 207 -18.41 0.70 11.24
CA TRP A 207 -18.42 -0.76 11.14
C TRP A 207 -19.75 -1.39 11.56
N LYS A 208 -20.46 -0.86 12.57
CA LYS A 208 -21.85 -1.26 12.84
C LYS A 208 -22.75 -1.05 11.62
N MET A 209 -22.55 0.03 10.87
CA MET A 209 -23.27 0.28 9.61
C MET A 209 -22.91 -0.75 8.52
N LEU A 210 -21.63 -1.10 8.35
CA LEU A 210 -21.22 -2.16 7.41
C LEU A 210 -21.78 -3.53 7.79
N LYS A 211 -21.87 -3.82 9.09
CA LYS A 211 -22.35 -5.09 9.63
C LYS A 211 -23.78 -5.41 9.18
N VAL A 212 -24.66 -4.41 9.05
CA VAL A 212 -26.04 -4.62 8.56
C VAL A 212 -26.06 -5.29 7.19
N GLY A 213 -25.20 -4.86 6.25
CA GLY A 213 -25.06 -5.49 4.94
C GLY A 213 -24.40 -6.87 5.02
N TYR A 214 -23.34 -7.01 5.81
CA TYR A 214 -22.67 -8.29 6.07
C TYR A 214 -23.65 -9.36 6.55
N ASP A 215 -24.46 -9.03 7.57
CA ASP A 215 -25.47 -9.91 8.16
C ASP A 215 -26.59 -10.25 7.17
N ASN A 216 -27.04 -9.28 6.37
CA ASN A 216 -28.04 -9.52 5.32
C ASN A 216 -27.56 -10.58 4.31
N PHE A 217 -26.28 -10.56 3.93
CA PHE A 217 -25.68 -11.63 3.13
C PHE A 217 -25.55 -12.94 3.93
N GLU A 218 -25.19 -12.92 5.22
CA GLU A 218 -25.11 -14.14 6.02
C GLU A 218 -26.45 -14.89 6.15
N ILE A 219 -27.56 -14.16 6.25
CA ILE A 219 -28.92 -14.71 6.35
C ILE A 219 -29.43 -15.19 4.98
N THR A 220 -29.29 -14.37 3.94
CA THR A 220 -29.89 -14.66 2.62
C THR A 220 -28.99 -15.51 1.72
N LYS A 221 -27.67 -15.37 1.87
CA LYS A 221 -26.66 -15.77 0.87
C LYS A 221 -26.96 -15.22 -0.52
N VAL A 222 -27.36 -13.95 -0.58
CA VAL A 222 -27.55 -13.16 -1.81
C VAL A 222 -26.93 -11.78 -1.55
N PRO A 223 -26.18 -11.18 -2.51
CA PRO A 223 -25.64 -9.82 -2.35
C PRO A 223 -26.77 -8.84 -1.98
N PRO A 224 -26.66 -8.06 -0.89
CA PRO A 224 -27.70 -7.11 -0.53
C PRO A 224 -27.81 -6.01 -1.59
N LYS A 225 -29.05 -5.56 -1.87
CA LYS A 225 -29.28 -4.27 -2.52
C LYS A 225 -28.77 -3.19 -1.57
N VAL A 226 -27.90 -2.30 -2.04
CA VAL A 226 -27.31 -1.22 -1.25
C VAL A 226 -27.71 0.13 -1.83
N ASP A 227 -28.34 0.95 -1.01
CA ASP A 227 -28.63 2.34 -1.30
C ASP A 227 -28.03 3.24 -0.21
N VAL A 228 -28.15 4.54 -0.36
CA VAL A 228 -27.61 5.52 0.60
C VAL A 228 -28.62 6.65 0.78
N CYS A 229 -28.89 7.02 2.02
CA CYS A 229 -29.64 8.22 2.40
C CYS A 229 -29.15 8.71 3.76
N GLU A 230 -29.35 9.98 4.10
CA GLU A 230 -28.86 10.60 5.35
C GLU A 230 -27.35 10.37 5.59
N LYS A 231 -26.56 10.27 4.51
CA LYS A 231 -25.14 9.90 4.52
C LYS A 231 -24.81 8.53 5.14
N ARG A 232 -25.80 7.65 5.29
CA ARG A 232 -25.68 6.26 5.78
C ARG A 232 -26.10 5.24 4.72
N TYR A 233 -25.49 4.05 4.74
CA TYR A 233 -25.95 2.92 3.93
C TYR A 233 -27.34 2.45 4.42
N VAL A 234 -28.18 2.02 3.49
CA VAL A 234 -29.38 1.23 3.77
C VAL A 234 -29.40 -0.01 2.87
N PHE A 235 -29.93 -1.12 3.40
CA PHE A 235 -29.80 -2.45 2.79
C PHE A 235 -31.17 -3.07 2.53
N ASN A 236 -31.35 -3.66 1.34
CA ASN A 236 -32.57 -4.37 0.94
C ASN A 236 -33.87 -3.56 1.10
N GLN A 237 -33.77 -2.22 1.05
CA GLN A 237 -34.91 -1.30 1.14
C GLN A 237 -35.55 -1.05 -0.23
N VAL A 238 -36.88 -0.99 -0.23
CA VAL A 238 -37.72 -0.61 -1.38
C VAL A 238 -38.34 0.74 -1.06
N ALA A 239 -38.00 1.76 -1.85
CA ALA A 239 -38.63 3.08 -1.76
C ALA A 239 -40.03 3.05 -2.42
N PRO A 240 -40.97 3.91 -2.00
CA PRO A 240 -42.24 4.12 -2.71
C PRO A 240 -42.06 4.47 -4.18
N GLU A 241 -43.05 4.14 -5.01
CA GLU A 241 -43.04 4.44 -6.45
C GLU A 241 -42.85 5.95 -6.70
N GLY A 242 -42.06 6.29 -7.73
CA GLY A 242 -41.66 7.66 -8.03
C GLY A 242 -40.60 8.26 -7.11
N THR A 243 -40.19 7.58 -6.02
CA THR A 243 -39.15 8.06 -5.10
C THR A 243 -37.84 7.28 -5.21
N THR A 244 -36.73 7.93 -4.87
CA THR A 244 -35.37 7.34 -4.90
C THR A 244 -34.61 7.70 -3.62
N PHE A 245 -33.51 6.99 -3.36
CA PHE A 245 -32.63 7.28 -2.24
C PHE A 245 -31.61 8.37 -2.64
N ASP A 246 -31.77 9.58 -2.10
CA ASP A 246 -30.76 10.65 -2.17
C ASP A 246 -29.68 10.41 -1.10
N PRO A 247 -28.39 10.19 -1.46
CA PRO A 247 -27.30 9.94 -0.51
C PRO A 247 -27.11 11.00 0.58
N THR A 248 -27.56 12.23 0.33
CA THR A 248 -27.46 13.38 1.24
C THR A 248 -28.80 13.84 1.82
N GLY A 249 -29.91 13.51 1.15
CA GLY A 249 -31.27 13.82 1.60
C GLY A 249 -31.79 12.88 2.69
N PRO A 250 -33.02 13.11 3.18
CA PRO A 250 -33.68 12.23 4.15
C PRO A 250 -33.96 10.84 3.55
N CYS A 251 -34.00 9.80 4.37
CA CYS A 251 -34.42 8.49 3.90
C CYS A 251 -35.93 8.49 3.61
N PRO A 252 -36.38 7.99 2.44
CA PRO A 252 -37.80 7.86 2.15
C PRO A 252 -38.44 6.81 3.08
N ALA A 253 -39.77 6.83 3.19
CA ALA A 253 -40.57 5.86 3.94
C ALA A 253 -40.54 4.47 3.26
N SER A 254 -39.40 3.79 3.35
CA SER A 254 -39.10 2.56 2.63
C SER A 254 -39.52 1.30 3.38
N THR A 255 -39.69 0.20 2.65
CA THR A 255 -40.09 -1.10 3.19
C THR A 255 -39.04 -2.18 2.90
N GLN A 256 -39.10 -3.27 3.67
CA GLN A 256 -38.39 -4.52 3.42
C GLN A 256 -39.40 -5.68 3.52
N PRO A 257 -39.13 -6.85 2.90
CA PRO A 257 -39.93 -8.06 3.12
C PRO A 257 -39.96 -8.47 4.60
N ASP A 258 -41.14 -8.77 5.15
CA ASP A 258 -41.28 -9.11 6.58
C ASP A 258 -40.59 -10.42 6.97
N SER A 259 -40.44 -11.35 6.04
CA SER A 259 -39.61 -12.56 6.20
C SER A 259 -38.13 -12.21 6.43
N LEU A 260 -37.61 -11.20 5.73
CA LEU A 260 -36.23 -10.71 5.92
C LEU A 260 -36.08 -9.99 7.27
N LYS A 261 -37.02 -9.10 7.63
CA LYS A 261 -37.04 -8.44 8.95
C LYS A 261 -37.04 -9.48 10.08
N SER A 262 -37.89 -10.50 9.98
CA SER A 262 -38.02 -11.55 10.99
C SER A 262 -36.76 -12.39 11.13
N ALA A 263 -36.17 -12.82 10.00
CA ALA A 263 -34.91 -13.56 10.00
C ALA A 263 -33.73 -12.72 10.53
N TYR A 264 -33.70 -11.42 10.20
CA TYR A 264 -32.70 -10.48 10.71
C TYR A 264 -32.81 -10.29 12.23
N ASN A 265 -34.03 -10.11 12.76
CA ASN A 265 -34.24 -9.97 14.21
C ASN A 265 -33.84 -11.23 14.98
N ALA A 266 -34.14 -12.42 14.46
CA ALA A 266 -33.69 -13.69 15.04
C ALA A 266 -32.16 -13.85 15.00
N TYR A 267 -31.52 -13.41 13.90
CA TYR A 267 -30.07 -13.38 13.77
C TYR A 267 -29.43 -12.40 14.78
N GLN A 268 -29.98 -11.20 14.95
CA GLN A 268 -29.44 -10.23 15.93
C GLN A 268 -29.58 -10.72 17.36
N SER A 269 -30.71 -11.31 17.76
CA SER A 269 -30.86 -11.92 19.10
C SER A 269 -29.77 -12.97 19.40
N THR A 270 -29.43 -13.78 18.39
CA THR A 270 -28.34 -14.77 18.48
C THR A 270 -26.96 -14.09 18.53
N TYR A 271 -26.76 -13.04 17.74
CA TYR A 271 -25.53 -12.25 17.71
C TYR A 271 -25.28 -11.50 19.02
N ASP A 272 -26.29 -10.87 19.60
CA ASP A 272 -26.20 -10.03 20.82
C ASP A 272 -25.85 -10.88 22.05
N ALA A 273 -26.39 -12.10 22.14
CA ALA A 273 -25.98 -13.07 23.15
C ALA A 273 -24.50 -13.45 23.03
N ALA A 274 -24.04 -13.75 21.80
CA ALA A 274 -22.65 -14.09 21.53
C ALA A 274 -21.69 -12.90 21.73
N PHE A 275 -22.12 -11.68 21.38
CA PHE A 275 -21.38 -10.44 21.60
C PHE A 275 -21.26 -10.14 23.11
N SER A 276 -22.34 -10.29 23.86
CA SER A 276 -22.35 -10.12 25.33
C SER A 276 -21.45 -11.13 26.06
N GLY A 277 -21.26 -12.32 25.49
CA GLY A 277 -20.22 -13.27 25.91
C GLY A 277 -18.81 -12.78 25.54
N ALA A 278 -18.58 -12.45 24.27
CA ALA A 278 -17.27 -12.03 23.77
C ALA A 278 -16.75 -10.72 24.40
N VAL A 279 -17.63 -9.80 24.80
CA VAL A 279 -17.28 -8.57 25.54
C VAL A 279 -16.52 -8.85 26.84
N LYS A 280 -16.77 -10.02 27.45
CA LYS A 280 -16.19 -10.49 28.72
C LYS A 280 -14.97 -11.41 28.52
N ALA A 281 -14.72 -11.86 27.30
CA ALA A 281 -13.61 -12.75 26.99
C ALA A 281 -12.28 -12.00 26.91
N SER A 282 -11.17 -12.68 27.25
CA SER A 282 -9.85 -12.20 26.87
C SER A 282 -9.69 -12.30 25.35
N VAL A 283 -9.36 -11.19 24.70
CA VAL A 283 -9.21 -11.09 23.24
C VAL A 283 -7.84 -10.52 22.88
N PRO A 284 -7.22 -10.91 21.74
CA PRO A 284 -5.98 -10.30 21.27
C PRO A 284 -6.14 -8.78 21.07
N ALA A 285 -5.06 -8.03 21.27
CA ALA A 285 -5.07 -6.59 21.04
C ALA A 285 -5.59 -6.23 19.63
N PRO A 286 -6.40 -5.17 19.47
CA PRO A 286 -6.80 -4.62 18.16
C PRO A 286 -5.60 -4.36 17.24
N LYS A 287 -5.75 -4.57 15.93
CA LYS A 287 -4.77 -4.07 14.95
C LYS A 287 -4.89 -2.55 14.82
N PRO A 288 -3.82 -1.83 14.41
CA PRO A 288 -3.87 -0.38 14.23
C PRO A 288 -4.96 0.07 13.25
N THR A 289 -5.64 1.14 13.62
CA THR A 289 -6.79 1.74 12.93
C THR A 289 -6.52 3.21 12.60
N ILE A 290 -7.21 3.73 11.58
CA ILE A 290 -7.08 5.13 11.18
C ILE A 290 -7.92 6.03 12.11
N ALA A 291 -7.31 7.07 12.66
CA ALA A 291 -7.94 8.07 13.54
C ALA A 291 -8.74 9.12 12.75
N GLY A 292 -9.53 8.65 11.78
CA GLY A 292 -10.39 9.46 10.92
C GLY A 292 -9.65 10.45 10.00
N ILE A 293 -10.39 11.49 9.58
CA ILE A 293 -9.95 12.45 8.56
C ILE A 293 -8.71 13.26 8.97
N LYS A 294 -8.45 13.46 10.27
CA LYS A 294 -7.25 14.18 10.75
C LYS A 294 -5.97 13.43 10.37
N GLU A 295 -5.92 12.13 10.61
CA GLU A 295 -4.79 11.29 10.20
C GLU A 295 -4.69 11.20 8.68
N ALA A 296 -5.82 11.02 7.99
CA ALA A 296 -5.85 10.93 6.53
C ALA A 296 -5.26 12.18 5.84
N SER A 297 -5.51 13.37 6.38
CA SER A 297 -4.90 14.63 5.91
C SER A 297 -3.38 14.67 6.14
N ILE A 298 -2.89 14.26 7.32
CA ILE A 298 -1.44 14.20 7.61
C ILE A 298 -0.74 13.24 6.64
N VAL A 299 -1.31 12.06 6.40
CA VAL A 299 -0.75 11.08 5.45
C VAL A 299 -0.86 11.56 3.99
N SER A 300 -1.93 12.28 3.64
CA SER A 300 -2.10 12.92 2.34
C SER A 300 -1.01 13.96 2.07
N ASP A 301 -0.72 14.85 3.03
CA ASP A 301 0.33 15.86 2.89
C ASP A 301 1.73 15.25 2.89
N TRP A 302 2.00 14.22 3.71
CA TRP A 302 3.23 13.43 3.60
C TRP A 302 3.38 12.78 2.21
N SER A 303 2.30 12.23 1.63
CA SER A 303 2.30 11.71 0.27
C SER A 303 2.58 12.79 -0.79
N LYS A 304 1.99 13.99 -0.67
CA LYS A 304 2.26 15.14 -1.57
C LYS A 304 3.72 15.58 -1.49
N ARG A 305 4.27 15.73 -0.28
CA ARG A 305 5.68 16.05 -0.03
C ARG A 305 6.61 15.02 -0.68
N ARG A 306 6.33 13.72 -0.46
CA ARG A 306 7.08 12.63 -1.07
C ARG A 306 6.99 12.64 -2.60
N ALA A 307 5.83 12.92 -3.18
CA ALA A 307 5.63 13.02 -4.63
C ALA A 307 6.44 14.17 -5.26
N ARG A 308 6.57 15.31 -4.57
CA ARG A 308 7.45 16.43 -4.96
C ARG A 308 8.95 16.10 -4.89
N GLY A 309 9.34 14.93 -4.36
CA GLY A 309 10.74 14.57 -4.18
C GLY A 309 11.38 15.14 -2.91
N GLU A 310 10.58 15.61 -1.93
CA GLU A 310 11.11 16.01 -0.63
C GLU A 310 11.68 14.81 0.14
N ARG A 311 12.60 15.10 1.08
CA ARG A 311 13.03 14.12 2.08
C ARG A 311 12.01 14.08 3.22
N VAL A 312 11.46 12.91 3.48
CA VAL A 312 10.35 12.65 4.42
C VAL A 312 10.60 11.36 5.22
N PRO A 313 9.86 11.06 6.30
CA PRO A 313 9.88 9.74 6.93
C PRO A 313 9.62 8.64 5.89
N ILE A 314 10.28 7.49 5.98
CA ILE A 314 10.12 6.40 4.99
C ILE A 314 8.70 5.82 5.00
N ASN A 315 8.14 5.64 6.20
CA ASN A 315 6.75 5.22 6.40
C ASN A 315 5.84 6.45 6.59
N PRO A 316 4.53 6.35 6.28
CA PRO A 316 3.58 7.41 6.60
C PRO A 316 3.57 7.68 8.11
N PRO A 317 3.32 8.93 8.54
CA PRO A 317 3.02 9.25 9.93
C PRO A 317 1.79 8.49 10.44
N SER A 318 1.62 8.45 11.77
CA SER A 318 0.40 7.95 12.39
C SER A 318 -0.08 8.87 13.50
N LEU A 319 -1.39 9.06 13.61
CA LEU A 319 -2.01 9.83 14.69
C LEU A 319 -2.34 8.89 15.86
N ASN A 320 -1.94 9.28 17.06
CA ASN A 320 -2.20 8.56 18.30
C ASN A 320 -3.51 9.04 18.96
N SER A 321 -4.05 8.29 19.91
CA SER A 321 -5.32 8.61 20.59
C SER A 321 -5.27 9.86 21.49
N ASP A 322 -4.07 10.25 21.94
CA ASP A 322 -3.80 11.50 22.66
C ASP A 322 -3.64 12.73 21.72
N GLY A 323 -3.72 12.51 20.40
CA GLY A 323 -3.52 13.53 19.38
C GLY A 323 -2.07 13.78 18.98
N THR A 324 -1.09 13.05 19.55
CA THR A 324 0.31 13.12 19.13
C THR A 324 0.54 12.40 17.80
N VAL A 325 1.59 12.80 17.07
CA VAL A 325 1.93 12.20 15.76
C VAL A 325 3.21 11.39 15.87
N THR A 326 3.11 10.10 15.57
CA THR A 326 4.25 9.17 15.48
C THR A 326 4.82 9.19 14.07
N GLU A 327 6.11 9.53 13.93
CA GLU A 327 6.86 9.43 12.67
C GLU A 327 8.07 8.49 12.79
N THR A 328 8.53 7.94 11.67
CA THR A 328 9.75 7.12 11.63
C THR A 328 11.00 7.99 11.46
N ALA A 329 11.91 7.95 12.44
CA ALA A 329 13.16 8.75 12.42
C ALA A 329 14.05 8.52 11.17
N ARG A 330 13.89 7.37 10.48
CA ARG A 330 14.60 7.11 9.22
C ARG A 330 13.98 7.90 8.06
N MET A 331 14.57 9.08 7.81
CA MET A 331 14.21 10.00 6.72
C MET A 331 14.80 9.57 5.37
N GLY A 332 13.96 9.33 4.36
CA GLY A 332 14.32 8.94 2.99
C GLY A 332 13.73 9.88 1.93
N ARG A 333 14.03 9.61 0.66
CA ARG A 333 13.47 10.30 -0.53
C ARG A 333 12.90 9.25 -1.48
N ILE A 334 11.90 9.59 -2.27
CA ILE A 334 11.45 8.72 -3.37
C ILE A 334 12.55 8.69 -4.45
N ASP A 335 12.81 7.52 -5.05
CA ASP A 335 13.50 7.49 -6.34
C ASP A 335 12.49 7.79 -7.45
N SER A 336 12.62 8.97 -8.03
CA SER A 336 11.81 9.48 -9.13
C SER A 336 12.58 10.61 -9.84
N PRO A 337 12.17 11.08 -11.02
CA PRO A 337 12.78 12.26 -11.64
C PRO A 337 12.78 13.49 -10.72
N ALA A 338 11.69 13.73 -9.99
CA ALA A 338 11.61 14.81 -9.00
C ALA A 338 12.51 14.55 -7.78
N GLY A 339 12.54 13.32 -7.26
CA GLY A 339 13.41 12.93 -6.15
C GLY A 339 14.89 13.10 -6.47
N ARG A 340 15.32 12.64 -7.66
CA ARG A 340 16.71 12.79 -8.13
C ARG A 340 17.09 14.26 -8.38
N LYS A 341 16.19 15.07 -8.95
CA LYS A 341 16.38 16.53 -9.10
C LYS A 341 16.56 17.22 -7.74
N MET A 342 15.70 16.92 -6.76
CA MET A 342 15.79 17.50 -5.41
C MET A 342 17.03 17.02 -4.65
N ALA A 343 17.46 15.77 -4.85
CA ALA A 343 18.72 15.26 -4.28
C ALA A 343 19.95 16.00 -4.83
N ALA A 344 20.00 16.28 -6.14
CA ALA A 344 21.06 17.08 -6.75
C ALA A 344 21.10 18.52 -6.21
N LEU A 345 19.95 19.18 -6.10
CA LEU A 345 19.85 20.54 -5.54
C LEU A 345 20.29 20.61 -4.07
N ASP A 346 19.96 19.59 -3.27
CA ASP A 346 20.38 19.56 -1.86
C ASP A 346 21.88 19.21 -1.72
N ALA A 347 22.45 18.43 -2.63
CA ALA A 347 23.88 18.19 -2.70
C ALA A 347 24.68 19.45 -3.12
N GLU A 348 24.15 20.22 -4.09
CA GLU A 348 24.73 21.51 -4.51
C GLU A 348 24.74 22.53 -3.35
N LYS A 349 23.63 22.64 -2.61
CA LYS A 349 23.54 23.48 -1.39
C LYS A 349 24.55 23.01 -0.33
N ALA A 350 24.68 21.71 -0.10
CA ALA A 350 25.63 21.17 0.87
C ALA A 350 27.08 21.46 0.47
N ALA A 351 27.42 21.33 -0.82
CA ALA A 351 28.74 21.69 -1.34
C ALA A 351 29.03 23.20 -1.17
N LYS A 352 28.06 24.07 -1.49
CA LYS A 352 28.17 25.53 -1.29
C LYS A 352 28.33 25.90 0.20
N LYS A 353 27.54 25.29 1.09
CA LYS A 353 27.67 25.49 2.55
C LYS A 353 29.04 25.07 3.06
N LYS A 354 29.51 23.88 2.68
CA LYS A 354 30.83 23.37 3.06
C LYS A 354 31.96 24.26 2.53
N ALA A 355 31.86 24.77 1.30
CA ALA A 355 32.86 25.67 0.73
C ALA A 355 32.94 27.00 1.50
N GLU A 356 31.81 27.58 1.90
CA GLU A 356 31.79 28.81 2.72
C GLU A 356 32.28 28.54 4.15
N GLU A 357 31.93 27.41 4.76
CA GLU A 357 32.48 26.98 6.06
C GLU A 357 34.01 26.81 6.01
N GLN A 358 34.54 26.17 4.96
CA GLN A 358 35.97 26.02 4.74
C GLN A 358 36.67 27.37 4.49
N ARG A 359 36.01 28.30 3.77
CA ARG A 359 36.50 29.66 3.54
C ARG A 359 36.56 30.48 4.83
N LEU A 360 35.52 30.41 5.66
CA LEU A 360 35.48 31.09 6.96
C LEU A 360 36.56 30.53 7.90
N ALA A 361 36.66 29.20 8.02
CA ALA A 361 37.71 28.55 8.81
C ALA A 361 39.13 28.89 8.31
N ALA A 362 39.34 29.01 6.99
CA ALA A 362 40.62 29.45 6.42
C ALA A 362 40.94 30.92 6.75
N ILE A 363 39.94 31.81 6.79
CA ILE A 363 40.10 33.21 7.21
C ILE A 363 40.44 33.29 8.71
N GLU A 364 39.82 32.47 9.56
CA GLU A 364 40.12 32.40 10.99
C GLU A 364 41.53 31.82 11.25
N ALA A 365 41.89 30.72 10.59
CA ALA A 365 43.24 30.16 10.67
C ALA A 365 44.32 31.17 10.20
N ALA A 366 44.05 31.94 9.14
CA ALA A 366 44.96 32.98 8.66
C ALA A 366 45.08 34.19 9.61
N LYS A 367 44.05 34.49 10.43
CA LYS A 367 44.16 35.46 11.53
C LYS A 367 45.00 34.90 12.67
N ALA A 368 44.65 33.72 13.16
CA ALA A 368 45.36 33.05 14.26
C ALA A 368 46.87 32.86 13.95
N ALA A 369 47.21 32.49 12.71
CA ALA A 369 48.60 32.38 12.27
C ALA A 369 49.34 33.73 12.29
N LYS A 370 48.69 34.84 11.92
CA LYS A 370 49.27 36.19 12.01
C LYS A 370 49.43 36.67 13.45
N GLU A 371 48.50 36.32 14.33
CA GLU A 371 48.57 36.63 15.76
C GLU A 371 49.67 35.82 16.45
N ALA A 372 49.80 34.52 16.14
CA ALA A 372 50.88 33.67 16.61
C ALA A 372 52.26 34.15 16.13
N ALA A 373 52.41 34.46 14.84
CA ALA A 373 53.66 35.02 14.30
C ALA A 373 54.01 36.39 14.92
N LYS A 374 53.01 37.23 15.19
CA LYS A 374 53.21 38.49 15.92
C LYS A 374 53.65 38.26 17.37
N ALA A 375 53.09 37.26 18.05
CA ALA A 375 53.49 36.89 19.42
C ALA A 375 54.91 36.32 19.46
N GLN A 376 55.28 35.47 18.51
CA GLN A 376 56.66 34.96 18.34
C GLN A 376 57.65 36.11 18.14
N ALA A 377 57.40 37.01 17.18
CA ALA A 377 58.26 38.17 16.91
C ALA A 377 58.29 39.23 18.03
N LEU A 378 57.40 39.13 19.03
CA LEU A 378 57.45 39.89 20.28
C LEU A 378 58.34 39.17 21.31
N ALA A 379 58.11 37.88 21.52
CA ALA A 379 58.91 37.05 22.44
C ALA A 379 60.39 36.97 22.03
N GLU A 380 60.69 36.87 20.74
CA GLU A 380 62.05 36.93 20.19
C GLU A 380 62.74 38.25 20.56
N LYS A 381 62.05 39.39 20.42
CA LYS A 381 62.58 40.72 20.77
C LYS A 381 62.70 40.96 22.27
N GLU A 382 61.96 40.21 23.09
CA GLU A 382 62.12 40.21 24.55
C GLU A 382 63.30 39.32 24.96
N ALA A 383 63.49 38.18 24.31
CA ALA A 383 64.66 37.32 24.48
C ALA A 383 65.98 38.00 24.04
N GLU A 384 66.00 38.70 22.90
CA GLU A 384 67.16 39.50 22.45
C GLU A 384 67.53 40.58 23.48
N LYS A 385 66.53 41.27 24.05
CA LYS A 385 66.76 42.27 25.11
C LYS A 385 67.29 41.66 26.40
N ALA A 386 66.83 40.46 26.77
CA ALA A 386 67.34 39.74 27.95
C ALA A 386 68.78 39.25 27.73
N ALA A 387 69.11 38.75 26.53
CA ALA A 387 70.46 38.34 26.16
C ALA A 387 71.45 39.52 26.17
N ALA A 388 71.01 40.70 25.72
CA ALA A 388 71.80 41.93 25.72
C ALA A 388 72.12 42.50 27.12
N GLN A 389 71.68 41.86 28.21
CA GLN A 389 71.91 42.28 29.59
C GLN A 389 72.85 41.36 30.40
N GLN A 390 73.45 40.33 29.78
CA GLN A 390 74.41 39.45 30.47
C GLN A 390 75.87 39.88 30.21
N PRO A 391 76.70 40.08 31.26
CA PRO A 391 78.11 40.44 31.12
C PRO A 391 79.00 39.22 30.82
N VAL A 392 80.14 39.47 30.16
CA VAL A 392 81.12 38.45 29.76
C VAL A 392 81.97 37.98 30.95
N ALA A 393 82.20 36.67 31.05
CA ALA A 393 83.18 36.06 31.96
C ALA A 393 84.08 35.06 31.20
N THR A 394 85.35 34.97 31.60
CA THR A 394 86.44 34.35 30.82
C THR A 394 86.63 32.86 31.11
N ALA A 395 87.03 32.08 30.11
CA ALA A 395 87.29 30.64 30.19
C ALA A 395 88.70 30.26 30.68
N THR A 396 88.93 28.99 31.05
CA THR A 396 90.24 28.28 31.00
C THR A 396 90.09 26.75 31.11
N ILE A 397 90.42 26.03 30.02
CA ILE A 397 91.31 24.84 29.84
C ILE A 397 91.30 23.76 30.97
N ALA A 398 91.05 22.45 30.73
CA ALA A 398 91.89 21.42 30.03
C ALA A 398 91.06 20.12 29.76
N GLN A 399 91.45 18.98 29.13
CA GLN A 399 92.50 18.49 28.18
C GLN A 399 92.04 17.08 27.61
N PRO A 400 92.79 16.34 26.72
CA PRO A 400 92.18 15.40 25.74
C PRO A 400 92.51 13.88 25.86
N ALA A 401 91.90 13.07 24.98
CA ALA A 401 92.32 11.72 24.55
C ALA A 401 91.88 11.43 23.07
N GLU A 402 92.36 10.33 22.47
CA GLU A 402 92.43 10.10 21.01
C GLU A 402 91.21 9.42 20.32
N ALA A 403 91.34 9.13 19.01
CA ALA A 403 90.25 9.04 18.04
C ALA A 403 90.01 7.65 17.38
N ALA A 404 88.76 7.45 16.93
CA ALA A 404 88.34 6.76 15.68
C ALA A 404 88.58 5.22 15.54
N PRO A 405 87.93 4.51 14.57
CA PRO A 405 87.05 4.99 13.50
C PRO A 405 85.69 4.27 13.28
N ALA A 406 84.80 4.99 12.57
CA ALA A 406 83.83 4.58 11.53
C ALA A 406 82.91 3.33 11.63
N GLU A 407 81.60 3.61 11.46
CA GLU A 407 80.59 2.88 10.63
C GLU A 407 80.18 1.41 10.98
N THR A 408 78.95 0.94 10.73
CA THR A 408 77.80 1.48 9.95
C THR A 408 76.43 1.07 10.55
N GLN A 409 75.36 1.72 10.08
CA GLN A 409 73.95 1.24 10.01
C GLN A 409 73.29 0.65 11.28
N ALA A 410 72.36 1.41 11.87
CA ALA A 410 71.32 0.88 12.75
C ALA A 410 69.98 0.78 11.98
N ALA A 411 69.32 -0.38 12.08
CA ALA A 411 67.95 -0.58 11.61
C ALA A 411 67.23 -1.56 12.55
N ASP A 412 66.41 -1.03 13.45
CA ASP A 412 65.38 -1.79 14.15
C ASP A 412 64.16 -0.89 14.41
N ALA A 413 62.97 -1.48 14.46
CA ALA A 413 61.69 -0.79 14.59
C ALA A 413 60.87 -1.46 15.70
N GLY A 414 60.56 -0.68 16.74
CA GLY A 414 60.03 -1.23 17.99
C GLY A 414 58.59 -1.75 17.92
N ASP A 415 58.45 -3.00 18.36
CA ASP A 415 57.31 -3.55 19.13
C ASP A 415 55.93 -3.69 18.41
N GLY A 416 55.01 -4.45 19.02
CA GLY A 416 53.61 -4.56 18.57
C GLY A 416 53.11 -5.99 18.24
N THR A 417 53.28 -6.93 19.18
CA THR A 417 52.70 -8.29 19.19
C THR A 417 51.43 -8.56 18.34
N VAL A 418 51.46 -9.55 17.45
CA VAL A 418 50.25 -10.11 16.80
C VAL A 418 50.23 -11.64 16.90
N THR A 419 49.48 -12.19 17.87
CA THR A 419 49.29 -13.66 17.97
C THR A 419 47.94 -14.04 18.57
N LYS A 420 47.00 -14.52 17.75
CA LYS A 420 46.60 -15.95 17.72
C LYS A 420 45.50 -16.27 16.73
N LEU A 421 45.59 -17.47 16.16
CA LEU A 421 44.59 -18.06 15.27
C LEU A 421 43.59 -18.93 16.06
N LYS A 422 42.39 -19.10 15.48
CA LYS A 422 41.30 -20.04 15.81
C LYS A 422 41.71 -21.36 16.49
N LYS A 423 40.86 -21.92 17.37
CA LYS A 423 39.99 -23.13 17.15
C LYS A 423 39.44 -23.73 18.48
N LYS A 424 38.34 -24.51 18.40
CA LYS A 424 37.61 -25.26 19.47
C LYS A 424 36.78 -24.38 20.45
N LEU A 425 35.65 -24.82 21.03
CA LEU A 425 34.75 -25.99 20.80
C LEU A 425 33.30 -25.69 21.29
N LEU A 426 32.39 -26.68 21.22
CA LEU A 426 30.99 -26.66 21.71
C LEU A 426 30.87 -26.38 23.23
N GLY A 427 29.71 -25.88 23.71
CA GLY A 427 29.41 -25.95 25.16
C GLY A 427 28.18 -25.22 25.77
N MET A 428 26.95 -25.54 25.33
CA MET A 428 25.68 -25.49 26.13
C MET A 428 25.19 -24.18 26.83
N PHE A 429 23.90 -24.23 27.22
CA PHE A 429 23.09 -23.23 27.94
C PHE A 429 22.84 -21.88 27.23
N GLY A 430 21.66 -21.24 27.37
CA GLY A 430 20.44 -21.65 28.07
C GLY A 430 19.91 -20.55 28.99
N GLY A 431 19.02 -19.71 28.47
CA GLY A 431 18.36 -18.59 29.15
C GLY A 431 17.46 -17.84 28.17
#